data_AF-A0A350LSC7-F1
#
_entry.id   AF-A0A350LSC7-F1
#
_cell.length_a   1.000
_cell.length_b   1.000
_cell.length_c   1.000
_cell.angle_alpha   90.00
_cell.angle_beta   90.00
_cell.angle_gamma   90.00
#
_symmetry.space_group_name_H-M   'P 1'
#
loop_
_entity.id
_entity.type
_entity.pdbx_description
1 polymer ?
#
loop_
_entity_poly.entity_id
_entity_poly.type
_entity_poly.pdbx_seq_one_letter_code
_entity_poly.pdbx_strand_id
1 'polypeptide(L)' 'GPGHNVHDAIRRDELGLNEVRSHIWRDVVWINVSGDAAPFEEAMSDLITRWSEFDLPLYHGGHDSRFTLEVATNWKLAV' A
#
# COMPACT_ATOMS: atom_id res chain seq x y z
N GLY A 1 -5.76 -19.25 24.90
CA GLY A 1 -4.74 -19.25 23.81
C GLY A 1 -5.39 -19.60 22.48
N PRO A 2 -4.73 -19.35 21.33
CA PRO A 2 -5.21 -19.83 20.03
C PRO A 2 -5.48 -21.33 20.10
N GLY A 3 -6.67 -21.76 19.65
CA GLY A 3 -7.12 -23.16 19.72
C GLY A 3 -8.09 -23.51 20.85
N HIS A 4 -8.29 -22.64 21.85
CA HIS A 4 -9.19 -22.89 22.99
C HIS A 4 -10.54 -22.15 22.93
N ASN A 5 -10.70 -21.22 21.99
CA ASN A 5 -11.96 -20.49 21.75
C ASN A 5 -12.74 -21.22 20.65
N VAL A 6 -13.21 -22.43 20.98
CA VAL A 6 -14.05 -23.25 20.11
C VAL A 6 -15.44 -23.29 20.72
N HIS A 7 -16.38 -22.63 20.06
CA HIS A 7 -17.80 -22.67 20.38
C HIS A 7 -18.54 -22.65 19.04
N ASP A 8 -19.58 -23.45 18.89
CA ASP A 8 -20.26 -23.67 17.60
C ASP A 8 -20.82 -22.38 16.99
N ALA A 9 -21.12 -21.39 17.82
CA ALA A 9 -21.57 -20.07 17.39
C ALA A 9 -20.46 -19.14 16.84
N ILE A 10 -19.18 -19.52 16.94
CA ILE A 10 -18.06 -18.69 16.47
C ILE A 10 -17.78 -18.99 14.99
N ARG A 11 -18.09 -18.02 14.14
CA ARG A 11 -17.81 -18.05 12.69
C ARG A 11 -16.41 -17.50 12.41
N ARG A 12 -15.40 -18.35 12.54
CA ARG A 12 -13.98 -17.97 12.47
C ARG A 12 -13.58 -17.39 11.10
N ASP A 13 -14.29 -17.79 10.06
CA ASP A 13 -14.20 -17.29 8.69
C ASP A 13 -14.58 -15.81 8.57
N GLU A 14 -15.41 -15.28 9.47
CA GLU A 14 -15.85 -13.87 9.46
C GLU A 14 -15.03 -12.95 10.37
N LEU A 15 -14.07 -13.50 11.13
CA LEU A 15 -13.28 -12.77 12.13
C LEU A 15 -11.86 -12.43 11.65
N GLY A 16 -11.61 -12.57 10.34
CA GLY A 16 -10.35 -12.18 9.72
C GLY A 16 -10.13 -10.67 9.73
N LEU A 17 -8.89 -10.26 9.44
CA LEU A 17 -8.59 -8.86 9.12
C LEU A 17 -9.21 -8.50 7.76
N ASN A 18 -9.56 -7.23 7.58
CA ASN A 18 -9.97 -6.73 6.26
C ASN A 18 -8.77 -6.77 5.32
N GLU A 19 -8.92 -7.48 4.20
CA GLU A 19 -7.91 -7.51 3.15
C GLU A 19 -7.86 -6.17 2.42
N VAL A 20 -6.64 -5.72 2.12
CA VAL A 20 -6.38 -4.50 1.35
C VAL A 20 -5.57 -4.90 0.12
N ARG A 21 -6.06 -4.52 -1.06
CA ARG A 21 -5.34 -4.80 -2.31
C ARG A 21 -4.05 -3.98 -2.35
N SER A 22 -2.98 -4.64 -2.77
CA SER A 22 -1.66 -4.03 -2.92
C SER A 22 -1.05 -4.32 -4.30
N HIS A 23 -0.12 -3.45 -4.72
CA HIS A 23 0.67 -3.61 -5.93
C HIS A 23 2.08 -3.06 -5.67
N ILE A 24 3.11 -3.72 -6.21
CA ILE A 24 4.50 -3.27 -6.07
C ILE A 24 4.95 -2.62 -7.38
N TRP A 25 5.28 -1.33 -7.33
CA TRP A 25 5.82 -0.61 -8.48
C TRP A 25 6.99 0.27 -8.02
N ARG A 26 8.15 0.13 -8.68
CA ARG A 26 9.40 0.85 -8.36
C ARG A 26 9.81 0.69 -6.89
N ASP A 27 9.77 -0.53 -6.38
CA ASP A 27 10.09 -0.88 -4.97
C ASP A 27 9.20 -0.16 -3.92
N VAL A 28 8.07 0.41 -4.36
CA VAL A 28 7.04 1.02 -3.52
C VAL A 28 5.82 0.10 -3.46
N VAL A 29 5.35 -0.18 -2.24
CA VAL A 29 4.09 -0.89 -2.02
C VAL A 29 2.94 0.13 -2.07
N TRP A 30 2.15 0.06 -3.12
CA TRP A 30 0.91 0.80 -3.27
C TRP A 30 -0.24 -0.01 -2.68
N ILE A 31 -1.17 0.66 -2.01
CA ILE A 31 -2.37 0.04 -1.46
C ILE A 31 -3.61 0.81 -1.90
N ASN A 32 -4.71 0.10 -2.10
CA ASN A 32 -6.00 0.71 -2.33
C ASN A 32 -7.03 0.10 -1.38
N VAL A 33 -7.64 0.94 -0.55
CA VAL A 33 -8.66 0.54 0.43
C VAL A 33 -10.05 0.37 -0.18
N SER A 34 -10.26 0.84 -1.41
CA SER A 34 -11.53 0.66 -2.12
C SER A 34 -11.63 -0.74 -2.73
N GLY A 35 -12.73 -1.43 -2.43
CA GLY A 35 -13.01 -2.77 -2.96
C GLY A 35 -13.27 -2.80 -4.48
N ASP A 36 -13.53 -1.64 -5.09
CA ASP A 36 -13.99 -1.48 -6.47
C ASP A 36 -13.04 -0.65 -7.35
N ALA A 37 -11.90 -0.20 -6.83
CA ALA A 37 -10.94 0.55 -7.65
C ALA A 37 -10.41 -0.28 -8.82
N ALA A 38 -10.12 0.40 -9.94
CA ALA A 38 -9.50 -0.20 -11.12
C ALA A 38 -8.16 -0.87 -10.79
N PRO A 39 -7.68 -1.81 -11.62
CA PRO A 39 -6.33 -2.34 -11.55
C PRO A 39 -5.27 -1.22 -11.51
N PHE A 40 -4.15 -1.47 -10.82
CA PHE A 40 -3.11 -0.47 -10.61
C PHE A 40 -2.56 0.07 -11.94
N GLU A 41 -2.29 -0.82 -12.88
CA GLU A 41 -1.70 -0.55 -14.19
C GLU A 41 -2.63 0.30 -15.08
N GLU A 42 -3.95 0.17 -14.90
CA GLU A 42 -4.93 1.01 -15.59
C GLU A 42 -4.94 2.42 -15.00
N ALA A 43 -5.08 2.52 -13.67
CA ALA A 43 -5.15 3.80 -12.96
C ALA A 43 -3.86 4.62 -13.04
N MET A 44 -2.70 3.96 -13.18
CA MET A 44 -1.36 4.59 -13.20
C MET A 44 -0.72 4.60 -14.59
N SER A 45 -1.44 4.23 -15.64
CA SER A 45 -0.94 4.05 -17.02
C SER A 45 -0.14 5.25 -17.55
N ASP A 46 -0.64 6.47 -17.33
CA ASP A 46 0.04 7.71 -17.74
C ASP A 46 1.39 7.89 -17.02
N LEU A 47 1.44 7.58 -15.73
CA LEU A 47 2.65 7.69 -14.92
C LEU A 47 3.68 6.61 -15.28
N ILE A 48 3.23 5.37 -15.46
CA ILE A 48 4.07 4.27 -15.92
C ILE A 48 4.71 4.62 -17.26
N THR A 49 3.91 5.13 -18.20
CA THR A 49 4.39 5.56 -19.52
C THR A 49 5.41 6.70 -19.39
N ARG A 50 5.08 7.74 -18.62
CA ARG A 50 5.96 8.90 -18.43
C ARG A 50 7.30 8.54 -17.76
N TRP A 51 7.31 7.53 -16.90
CA TRP A 51 8.48 7.14 -16.12
C TRP A 51 9.19 5.89 -16.66
N SER A 52 8.88 5.46 -17.88
CA SER A 52 9.44 4.24 -18.47
C SER A 52 10.96 4.28 -18.59
N GLU A 53 11.54 5.45 -18.80
CA GLU A 53 13.01 5.65 -18.87
C GLU A 53 13.73 5.32 -17.56
N PHE A 54 13.00 5.31 -16.44
CA PHE A 54 13.54 5.04 -15.12
C PHE A 54 13.27 3.62 -14.65
N ASP A 55 12.87 2.70 -15.53
CA ASP A 55 12.76 1.27 -15.23
C ASP A 55 14.17 0.67 -15.08
N LEU A 56 14.79 1.02 -13.97
CA LEU A 56 16.18 0.78 -13.62
C LEU A 56 16.24 0.29 -12.17
N PRO A 57 17.30 -0.42 -11.78
CA PRO A 57 17.49 -0.83 -10.40
C PRO A 57 17.40 0.35 -9.41
N LEU A 58 16.66 0.15 -8.32
CA LEU A 58 16.50 1.11 -7.24
C LEU A 58 17.29 0.63 -6.01
N TYR A 59 17.94 1.57 -5.33
CA TYR A 59 18.73 1.29 -4.14
C TYR A 59 18.31 2.25 -3.01
N HIS A 60 17.86 1.69 -1.90
CA HIS A 60 17.49 2.48 -0.72
C HIS A 60 18.75 2.98 0.01
N GLY A 61 18.78 4.27 0.37
CA GLY A 61 19.92 4.91 1.04
C GLY A 61 20.15 4.51 2.51
N GLY A 62 19.56 3.40 2.98
CA GLY A 62 19.62 2.95 4.36
C GLY A 62 18.85 3.81 5.38
N HIS A 63 19.04 3.52 6.66
CA HIS A 63 18.32 4.13 7.78
C HIS A 63 18.54 5.66 7.87
N ASP A 64 19.75 6.12 7.54
CA ASP A 64 20.13 7.54 7.64
C ASP A 64 19.57 8.40 6.50
N SER A 65 19.00 7.76 5.46
CA SER A 65 18.33 8.45 4.34
C SER A 65 16.82 8.58 4.55
N ARG A 66 16.37 8.62 5.81
CA ARG A 66 14.96 8.81 6.19
C ARG A 66 14.85 9.91 7.23
N PHE A 67 13.81 10.74 7.11
CA PHE A 67 13.43 11.70 8.14
C PHE A 67 11.90 11.79 8.24
N THR A 68 11.41 12.32 9.35
CA THR A 68 9.99 12.59 9.58
C THR A 68 9.83 14.05 9.94
N LEU A 69 8.91 14.74 9.25
CA LEU A 69 8.51 16.11 9.58
C LEU A 69 7.00 16.14 9.83
N GLU A 70 6.60 16.64 10.99
CA GLU A 70 5.21 17.00 11.25
C GLU A 70 5.01 18.46 10.84
N VAL A 71 4.12 18.70 9.87
CA VAL A 71 3.89 20.04 9.31
C VAL A 71 2.43 20.40 9.48
N ALA A 72 2.15 21.49 10.19
CA ALA A 72 0.80 21.98 10.47
C ALA A 72 0.21 22.75 9.27
N THR A 73 0.00 22.06 8.14
CA THR A 73 -0.52 22.65 6.91
C THR A 73 -1.41 21.68 6.14
N ASN A 74 -2.14 22.16 5.12
CA ASN A 74 -2.91 21.29 4.24
C ASN A 74 -1.96 20.48 3.34
N TRP A 75 -2.20 19.17 3.23
CA TRP A 75 -1.36 18.28 2.42
C TRP A 75 -1.25 18.73 0.94
N LYS A 76 -2.28 19.39 0.39
CA LYS A 76 -2.27 19.88 -1.00
C LYS A 76 -1.21 20.96 -1.28
N LEU A 77 -0.62 21.55 -0.24
CA LEU A 77 0.47 22.52 -0.41
C LEU A 77 1.84 21.85 -0.56
N ALA A 78 1.95 20.56 -0.24
CA ALA A 78 3.17 19.78 -0.41
C ALA A 78 3.19 18.97 -1.73
N VAL A 79 2.05 18.88 -2.43
CA VAL A 79 1.84 18.07 -3.64
C VAL A 79 1.89 18.94 -4.88
#